data_AF-A0A512HKI8-F1
#
_entry.id   AF-A0A512HKI8-F1
#
_cell.length_a   1.000
_cell.length_b   1.000
_cell.length_c   1.000
_cell.angle_alpha   90.00
_cell.angle_beta   90.00
_cell.angle_gamma   90.00
#
_symmetry.space_group_name_H-M   'P 1'
#
loop_
_entity.id
_entity.type
_entity.pdbx_description
1 polymer ?
#
loop_
_entity_poly.entity_id
_entity_poly.type
_entity_poly.pdbx_seq_one_letter_code
_entity_poly.pdbx_strand_id
1 'polypeptide(L)'
;MHRLFARYPEALARTVEIASRCRFSLDELKYQYPEERDDPSLTPQQTLEKLTWEGAAQRYPEGVPDHVVSTLRHELRLIEKLDYAPYFLTVNSIVRFARSRDILCQGRGSAANSAVCYVLGITSIDPGRNDLLFERFVSEERREPPDIDVDFEHERREIVMQWVFETYGRDRSALCSTVIRYRTKGALRDVGKALGLPEDLIKTLSGQVWGWSEEGVSEAQAEQLNLNTADRRLRLTLDLARQLHGAPRHLSQHPGGFVLTHDRLDDLVPIEPAAMADRQVIEWDKDDIDALRFMKVDVLALGMLTCMKKGLDLLAEHKGVALDLATIPAEDPRTYAMIRKADTLGTFQIESRAQMSMLPRLKPRTYYDLVVQVAIVRPGPIQGDMVHPYLRCREGLEPVHYPKPELEKVLGKTLGVPLFQEQAMRVAIECAGFTPGEADMLRKSMATFKHTGGVSSFKAKLIDGMVANGYAPDFAEQTFKQLEGFGSYGFPESHAASFALIAYASAWLKCWHPDVFCAALLNSQPMGFYAPAQIVRDARDHAVEIRPVCANASRWDCTLEPTDDDGRFAVRLGLRMVKGLANVHAAAIVAARAD
;
A
#
# COMPACT_ATOMS: atom_id res chain seq x y z
N MET A 1 23.29 -43.62 1.44
CA MET A 1 23.99 -43.60 0.13
C MET A 1 25.05 -44.70 0.00
N HIS A 2 26.03 -44.82 0.90
CA HIS A 2 27.06 -45.90 0.85
C HIS A 2 26.52 -47.33 0.66
N ARG A 3 25.45 -47.70 1.36
CA ARG A 3 24.79 -49.01 1.17
C ARG A 3 24.22 -49.20 -0.25
N LEU A 4 23.64 -48.15 -0.83
CA LEU A 4 23.01 -48.19 -2.16
C LEU A 4 24.07 -48.22 -3.28
N PHE A 5 25.20 -47.55 -3.09
CA PHE A 5 26.29 -47.41 -4.07
C PHE A 5 27.54 -48.23 -3.69
N ALA A 6 27.38 -49.37 -3.01
CA ALA A 6 28.50 -50.16 -2.52
C ALA A 6 29.47 -50.66 -3.61
N ARG A 7 28.98 -50.81 -4.85
CA ARG A 7 29.78 -51.21 -6.02
C ARG A 7 30.53 -50.04 -6.69
N TYR A 8 30.23 -48.80 -6.31
CA TYR A 8 30.78 -47.57 -6.91
C TYR A 8 31.17 -46.55 -5.83
N PRO A 9 32.09 -46.89 -4.91
CA PRO A 9 32.53 -45.98 -3.85
C PRO A 9 33.12 -44.67 -4.38
N GLU A 10 33.75 -44.70 -5.55
CA GLU A 10 34.30 -43.54 -6.24
C GLU A 10 33.21 -42.53 -6.64
N ALA A 11 32.00 -42.98 -6.97
CA ALA A 11 30.89 -42.07 -7.30
C ALA A 11 30.53 -41.17 -6.11
N LEU A 12 30.53 -41.72 -4.90
CA LEU A 12 30.30 -40.96 -3.67
C LEU A 12 31.49 -40.03 -3.33
N ALA A 13 32.72 -40.45 -3.61
CA ALA A 13 33.89 -39.59 -3.44
C ALA A 13 33.82 -38.37 -4.39
N ARG A 14 33.39 -38.57 -5.64
CA ARG A 14 33.23 -37.48 -6.62
C ARG A 14 32.18 -36.45 -6.22
N THR A 15 31.10 -36.84 -5.50
CA THR A 15 30.12 -35.83 -5.03
C THR A 15 30.74 -34.87 -4.02
N VAL A 16 31.61 -35.36 -3.13
CA VAL A 16 32.32 -34.52 -2.16
C VAL A 16 33.37 -33.65 -2.87
N GLU A 17 34.07 -34.19 -3.87
CA GLU A 17 35.01 -33.42 -4.69
C GLU A 17 34.31 -32.26 -5.41
N ILE A 18 33.16 -32.51 -6.05
CA ILE A 18 32.35 -31.48 -6.69
C ILE A 18 31.92 -30.43 -5.66
N ALA A 19 31.34 -30.85 -4.53
CA ALA A 19 30.91 -29.93 -3.47
C ALA A 19 32.07 -29.05 -2.95
N SER A 20 33.28 -29.61 -2.82
CA SER A 20 34.46 -28.87 -2.36
C SER A 20 34.97 -27.79 -3.35
N ARG A 21 34.62 -27.92 -4.63
CA ARG A 21 34.97 -26.96 -5.69
C ARG A 21 33.93 -25.83 -5.82
N CYS A 22 32.69 -26.05 -5.39
CA CYS A 22 31.65 -25.03 -5.37
C CYS A 22 31.89 -24.05 -4.20
N ARG A 23 32.50 -22.89 -4.48
CA ARG A 23 32.87 -21.88 -3.45
C ARG A 23 32.08 -20.56 -3.52
N PHE A 24 31.19 -20.42 -4.49
CA PHE A 24 30.38 -19.20 -4.70
C PHE A 24 29.55 -18.86 -3.46
N SER A 25 29.56 -17.59 -3.06
CA SER A 25 28.64 -17.01 -2.07
C SER A 25 27.71 -15.97 -2.71
N LEU A 26 26.46 -15.92 -2.24
CA LEU A 26 25.52 -14.87 -2.63
C LEU A 26 25.98 -13.47 -2.18
N ASP A 27 26.83 -13.38 -1.15
CA ASP A 27 27.41 -12.11 -0.70
C ASP A 27 28.35 -11.45 -1.75
N GLU A 28 28.77 -12.22 -2.75
CA GLU A 28 29.58 -11.72 -3.88
C GLU A 28 28.73 -10.93 -4.89
N LEU A 29 27.39 -11.06 -4.85
CA LEU A 29 26.47 -10.35 -5.73
C LEU A 29 26.32 -8.89 -5.29
N LYS A 30 27.28 -8.06 -5.69
CA LYS A 30 27.23 -6.60 -5.53
C LYS A 30 26.90 -5.98 -6.88
N TYR A 31 25.87 -5.14 -6.90
CA TYR A 31 25.43 -4.45 -8.11
C TYR A 31 25.60 -2.95 -7.96
N GLN A 32 25.61 -2.25 -9.10
CA GLN A 32 25.59 -0.79 -9.16
C GLN A 32 24.19 -0.35 -9.57
N TYR A 33 23.66 0.65 -8.88
CA TYR A 33 22.36 1.24 -9.22
C TYR A 33 22.51 2.14 -10.46
N PRO A 34 21.49 2.26 -11.33
CA PRO A 34 21.54 3.18 -12.46
C PRO A 34 21.89 4.61 -12.04
N GLU A 35 22.64 5.29 -12.90
CA GLU A 35 22.95 6.70 -12.72
C GLU A 35 22.05 7.55 -13.61
N GLU A 36 21.27 8.44 -12.98
CA GLU A 36 20.39 9.39 -13.66
C GLU A 36 21.02 10.78 -13.59
N ARG A 37 21.69 11.23 -14.67
CA ARG A 37 22.32 12.56 -14.71
C ARG A 37 22.15 13.20 -16.08
N ASP A 38 21.44 14.32 -16.11
CA ASP A 38 21.31 15.16 -17.32
C ASP A 38 22.64 15.87 -17.65
N ASP A 39 23.41 16.23 -16.61
CA ASP A 39 24.70 16.90 -16.72
C ASP A 39 25.82 15.98 -16.19
N PRO A 40 26.67 15.41 -17.07
CA PRO A 40 27.77 14.55 -16.67
C PRO A 40 28.82 15.22 -15.77
N SER A 41 28.84 16.56 -15.71
CA SER A 41 29.78 17.32 -14.86
C SER A 41 29.38 17.32 -13.37
N LEU A 42 28.13 16.99 -13.07
CA LEU A 42 27.62 16.94 -11.70
C LEU A 42 27.62 15.51 -11.15
N THR A 43 27.85 15.37 -9.85
CA THR A 43 27.61 14.11 -9.14
C THR A 43 26.09 13.85 -8.99
N PRO A 44 25.64 12.62 -8.66
CA PRO A 44 24.22 12.36 -8.40
C PRO A 44 23.74 13.22 -7.23
N GLN A 45 24.56 13.34 -6.18
CA GLN A 45 24.26 14.18 -5.04
C GLN A 45 24.08 15.65 -5.44
N GLN A 46 25.01 16.22 -6.21
CA GLN A 46 24.90 17.61 -6.67
C GLN A 46 23.67 17.84 -7.55
N THR A 47 23.34 16.86 -8.40
CA THR A 47 22.13 16.90 -9.24
C THR A 47 20.87 16.87 -8.38
N LEU A 48 20.81 15.99 -7.37
CA LEU A 48 19.70 15.90 -6.44
C LEU A 48 19.53 17.19 -5.64
N GLU A 49 20.62 17.77 -5.13
CA GLU A 49 20.58 19.04 -4.40
C GLU A 49 20.01 20.17 -5.26
N LYS A 50 20.50 20.30 -6.50
CA LYS A 50 20.00 21.30 -7.45
C LYS A 50 18.49 21.16 -7.67
N LEU A 51 18.03 19.95 -8.01
CA LEU A 51 16.60 19.67 -8.24
C LEU A 51 15.75 19.87 -6.98
N THR A 52 16.29 19.55 -5.80
CA THR A 52 15.62 19.74 -4.51
C THR A 52 15.36 21.22 -4.25
N TRP A 53 16.36 22.08 -4.46
CA TRP A 53 16.21 23.53 -4.27
C TRP A 53 15.31 24.19 -5.33
N GLU A 54 15.39 23.72 -6.59
CA GLU A 54 14.48 24.15 -7.65
C GLU A 54 13.02 23.78 -7.32
N GLY A 55 12.78 22.54 -6.89
CA GLY A 55 11.46 22.07 -6.45
C GLY A 55 10.94 22.82 -5.21
N ALA A 56 11.83 23.14 -4.26
CA ALA A 56 11.47 23.90 -3.08
C ALA A 56 10.99 25.32 -3.44
N ALA A 57 11.64 25.98 -4.39
CA ALA A 57 11.21 27.28 -4.90
C ALA A 57 9.83 27.22 -5.59
N GLN A 58 9.51 26.11 -6.27
CA GLN A 58 8.20 25.93 -6.90
C GLN A 58 7.08 25.66 -5.89
N ARG A 59 7.35 24.86 -4.84
CA ARG A 59 6.36 24.51 -3.80
C ARG A 59 6.11 25.64 -2.81
N TYR A 60 7.11 26.46 -2.55
CA TYR A 60 7.04 27.59 -1.62
C TYR A 60 7.30 28.91 -2.37
N PRO A 61 6.35 29.39 -3.19
CA PRO A 61 6.53 30.60 -4.00
C PRO A 61 6.71 31.87 -3.16
N GLU A 62 6.22 31.86 -1.91
CA GLU A 62 6.38 32.96 -0.94
C GLU A 62 7.70 32.89 -0.15
N GLY A 63 8.54 31.88 -0.43
CA GLY A 63 9.80 31.63 0.27
C GLY A 63 9.77 30.34 1.10
N VAL A 64 10.87 29.61 1.08
CA VAL A 64 11.01 28.36 1.84
C VAL A 64 11.22 28.68 3.33
N PRO A 65 10.36 28.19 4.25
CA PRO A 65 10.52 28.45 5.68
C PRO A 65 11.84 27.91 6.25
N ASP A 66 12.42 28.58 7.24
CA ASP A 66 13.72 28.20 7.84
C ASP A 66 13.76 26.76 8.38
N HIS A 67 12.65 26.30 8.97
CA HIS A 67 12.55 24.92 9.45
C HIS A 67 12.62 23.91 8.29
N VAL A 68 11.99 24.19 7.15
CA VAL A 68 12.05 23.35 5.94
C VAL A 68 13.46 23.36 5.37
N VAL A 69 14.14 24.51 5.33
CA VAL A 69 15.55 24.62 4.90
C VAL A 69 16.46 23.73 5.76
N SER A 70 16.28 23.76 7.08
CA SER A 70 17.03 22.91 8.01
C SER A 70 16.77 21.43 7.76
N THR A 71 15.51 21.03 7.57
CA THR A 71 15.11 19.66 7.26
C THR A 71 15.71 19.18 5.93
N LEU A 72 15.55 19.94 4.85
CA LEU A 72 16.10 19.59 3.53
C LEU A 72 17.61 19.38 3.60
N ARG A 73 18.35 20.28 4.28
CA ARG A 73 19.80 20.12 4.48
C ARG A 73 20.15 18.89 5.30
N HIS A 74 19.35 18.53 6.30
CA HIS A 74 19.55 17.33 7.09
C HIS A 74 19.34 16.07 6.25
N GLU A 75 18.22 16.00 5.52
CA GLU A 75 17.89 14.87 4.64
C GLU A 75 18.96 14.68 3.55
N LEU A 76 19.35 15.75 2.86
CA LEU A 76 20.37 15.72 1.80
C LEU A 76 21.72 15.18 2.29
N ARG A 77 22.15 15.58 3.50
CA ARG A 77 23.39 15.04 4.11
C ARG A 77 23.28 13.55 4.42
N LEU A 78 22.12 13.08 4.88
CA LEU A 78 21.93 11.67 5.18
C LEU A 78 21.88 10.84 3.90
N ILE A 79 21.23 11.35 2.85
CA ILE A 79 21.19 10.74 1.52
C ILE A 79 22.61 10.63 0.93
N GLU A 80 23.43 11.68 1.06
CA GLU A 80 24.83 11.67 0.62
C GLU A 80 25.64 10.61 1.37
N LYS A 81 25.52 10.58 2.70
CA LYS A 81 26.26 9.66 3.56
C LYS A 81 25.96 8.18 3.27
N LEU A 82 24.75 7.88 2.80
CA LEU A 82 24.29 6.53 2.50
C LEU A 82 24.31 6.18 1.00
N ASP A 83 24.76 7.11 0.16
CA ASP A 83 24.86 6.95 -1.30
C ASP A 83 23.52 6.61 -1.98
N TYR A 84 22.43 7.26 -1.52
CA TYR A 84 21.08 7.02 -2.06
C TYR A 84 20.64 8.05 -3.11
N ALA A 85 21.49 9.00 -3.48
CA ALA A 85 21.13 10.03 -4.46
C ALA A 85 20.66 9.46 -5.83
N PRO A 86 21.31 8.45 -6.43
CA PRO A 86 20.85 7.86 -7.70
C PRO A 86 19.42 7.31 -7.63
N TYR A 87 19.04 6.75 -6.48
CA TYR A 87 17.71 6.20 -6.26
C TYR A 87 16.62 7.28 -6.26
N PHE A 88 16.84 8.39 -5.54
CA PHE A 88 15.90 9.51 -5.54
C PHE A 88 15.76 10.14 -6.93
N LEU A 89 16.85 10.21 -7.71
CA LEU A 89 16.83 10.71 -9.07
C LEU A 89 16.02 9.81 -10.01
N THR A 90 16.18 8.49 -9.90
CA THR A 90 15.40 7.50 -10.67
C THR A 90 13.91 7.64 -10.41
N VAL A 91 13.49 7.72 -9.15
CA VAL A 91 12.08 7.92 -8.80
C VAL A 91 11.57 9.28 -9.30
N ASN A 92 12.37 10.33 -9.18
CA ASN A 92 12.04 11.64 -9.73
C ASN A 92 11.87 11.59 -11.27
N SER A 93 12.73 10.89 -12.01
CA SER A 93 12.60 10.70 -13.46
C SER A 93 11.31 9.99 -13.84
N ILE A 94 10.94 8.90 -13.13
CA ILE A 94 9.68 8.18 -13.32
C ILE A 94 8.47 9.10 -13.07
N VAL A 95 8.49 9.86 -11.97
CA VAL A 95 7.39 10.78 -11.61
C VAL A 95 7.29 11.94 -12.61
N ARG A 96 8.42 12.51 -13.05
CA ARG A 96 8.47 13.56 -14.08
C ARG A 96 7.91 13.05 -15.41
N PHE A 97 8.26 11.83 -15.82
CA PHE A 97 7.70 11.21 -17.00
C PHE A 97 6.18 11.04 -16.89
N ALA A 98 5.70 10.46 -15.80
CA ALA A 98 4.26 10.27 -15.57
C ALA A 98 3.50 11.61 -15.67
N ARG A 99 4.00 12.66 -15.01
CA ARG A 99 3.41 14.01 -15.09
C ARG A 99 3.47 14.61 -16.49
N SER A 100 4.55 14.39 -17.25
CA SER A 100 4.65 14.85 -18.65
C SER A 100 3.61 14.21 -19.57
N ARG A 101 3.10 13.04 -19.19
CA ARG A 101 2.02 12.33 -19.86
C ARG A 101 0.66 12.60 -19.21
N ASP A 102 0.57 13.56 -18.29
CA ASP A 102 -0.65 13.89 -17.56
C ASP A 102 -1.23 12.66 -16.83
N ILE A 103 -0.36 11.85 -16.22
CA ILE A 103 -0.72 10.69 -15.39
C ILE A 103 -0.66 11.12 -13.92
N LEU A 104 -1.76 10.98 -13.18
CA LEU A 104 -1.76 11.21 -11.74
C LEU A 104 -0.93 10.16 -11.04
N CYS A 105 -0.05 10.63 -10.15
CA CYS A 105 0.76 9.78 -9.30
C CYS A 105 0.84 10.35 -7.88
N GLN A 106 1.01 9.46 -6.90
CA GLN A 106 1.19 9.84 -5.51
C GLN A 106 2.14 8.86 -4.80
N GLY A 107 3.22 9.39 -4.25
CA GLY A 107 4.09 8.65 -3.34
C GLY A 107 3.39 8.37 -2.00
N ARG A 108 3.62 7.17 -1.46
CA ARG A 108 3.07 6.73 -0.17
C ARG A 108 4.12 6.05 0.70
N GLY A 109 3.68 5.54 1.85
CA GLY A 109 4.58 4.84 2.78
C GLY A 109 5.50 5.79 3.52
N SER A 110 6.69 5.33 3.86
CA SER A 110 7.71 6.12 4.57
C SER A 110 8.26 7.27 3.74
N ALA A 111 8.17 7.22 2.41
CA ALA A 111 8.57 8.32 1.52
C ALA A 111 7.82 9.63 1.82
N ALA A 112 6.59 9.56 2.37
CA ALA A 112 5.82 10.72 2.80
C ALA A 112 6.45 11.50 3.98
N ASN A 113 7.46 10.94 4.64
CA ASN A 113 8.22 11.60 5.71
C ASN A 113 9.37 12.46 5.20
N SER A 114 9.66 12.45 3.89
CA SER A 114 10.78 13.18 3.31
C SER A 114 10.34 14.50 2.71
N ALA A 115 10.95 15.58 3.17
CA ALA A 115 10.83 16.91 2.57
C ALA A 115 11.43 16.92 1.15
N VAL A 116 12.51 16.17 0.91
CA VAL A 116 13.09 16.00 -0.44
C VAL A 116 12.06 15.38 -1.39
N CYS A 117 11.39 14.29 -1.00
CA CYS A 117 10.34 13.67 -1.81
C CYS A 117 9.16 14.63 -2.08
N TYR A 118 8.80 15.46 -1.10
CA TYR A 118 7.72 16.44 -1.25
C TYR A 118 8.05 17.52 -2.29
N VAL A 119 9.23 18.14 -2.18
CA VAL A 119 9.64 19.23 -3.08
C VAL A 119 9.91 18.75 -4.50
N LEU A 120 10.38 17.52 -4.68
CA LEU A 120 10.53 16.88 -5.99
C LEU A 120 9.19 16.47 -6.63
N GLY A 121 8.07 16.55 -5.88
CA GLY A 121 6.77 16.16 -6.39
C GLY A 121 6.48 14.66 -6.33
N ILE A 122 7.35 13.87 -5.69
CA ILE A 122 7.13 12.45 -5.47
C ILE A 122 5.95 12.25 -4.51
N THR A 123 5.90 13.04 -3.42
CA THR A 123 4.81 13.01 -2.44
C THR A 123 4.00 14.30 -2.47
N SER A 124 2.75 14.20 -1.99
CA SER A 124 1.81 15.34 -1.94
C SER A 124 1.66 15.94 -0.54
N ILE A 125 2.34 15.38 0.47
CA ILE A 125 2.22 15.80 1.86
C ILE A 125 3.44 16.61 2.25
N ASP A 126 3.19 17.80 2.77
CA ASP A 126 4.21 18.62 3.41
C ASP A 126 4.54 18.03 4.80
N PRO A 127 5.75 17.47 5.01
CA PRO A 127 6.15 16.98 6.32
C PRO A 127 6.29 18.11 7.35
N GLY A 128 6.41 19.38 6.96
CA GLY A 128 6.36 20.49 7.92
C GLY A 128 5.02 20.62 8.66
N ARG A 129 3.94 20.04 8.14
CA ARG A 129 2.61 20.06 8.78
C ARG A 129 2.37 18.91 9.76
N ASN A 130 3.19 17.86 9.72
CA ASN A 130 3.02 16.66 10.55
C ASN A 130 4.39 16.28 11.17
N ASP A 131 4.47 15.96 12.46
CA ASP A 131 5.74 15.58 13.13
C ASP A 131 6.22 14.17 12.70
N LEU A 132 6.48 14.00 11.40
CA LEU A 132 6.84 12.77 10.75
C LEU A 132 8.36 12.55 10.87
N LEU A 133 8.77 11.33 11.28
CA LEU A 133 10.19 10.99 11.42
C LEU A 133 10.80 10.56 10.08
N PHE A 134 11.77 11.33 9.58
CA PHE A 134 12.56 10.98 8.40
C PHE A 134 13.40 9.72 8.62
N GLU A 135 13.87 9.48 9.84
CA GLU A 135 14.70 8.32 10.21
C GLU A 135 13.95 6.99 10.04
N ARG A 136 12.61 7.04 9.98
CA ARG A 136 11.79 5.88 9.61
C ARG A 136 11.99 5.50 8.14
N PHE A 137 12.20 6.49 7.28
CA PHE A 137 12.45 6.27 5.86
C PHE A 137 13.90 5.90 5.60
N VAL A 138 14.84 6.75 6.03
CA VAL A 138 16.28 6.55 5.82
C VAL A 138 16.99 6.56 7.16
N SER A 139 17.72 5.49 7.50
CA SER A 139 18.46 5.41 8.77
C SER A 139 19.88 4.91 8.55
N GLU A 140 20.82 5.59 9.19
CA GLU A 140 22.23 5.22 9.19
C GLU A 140 22.50 3.88 9.88
N GLU A 141 21.78 3.57 10.96
CA GLU A 141 21.99 2.35 11.75
C GLU A 141 21.53 1.09 11.00
N ARG A 142 20.50 1.23 10.14
CA ARG A 142 19.95 0.11 9.37
C ARG A 142 20.81 -0.24 8.16
N ARG A 143 21.32 0.77 7.44
CA ARG A 143 21.89 0.61 6.08
C ARG A 143 21.05 -0.29 5.17
N GLU A 144 19.74 -0.22 5.35
CA GLU A 144 18.75 -0.92 4.51
C GLU A 144 18.37 0.02 3.36
N PRO A 145 18.22 -0.51 2.13
CA PRO A 145 17.74 0.26 0.99
C PRO A 145 16.39 0.94 1.29
N PRO A 146 16.20 2.22 0.95
CA PRO A 146 14.92 2.89 1.13
C PRO A 146 13.90 2.39 0.10
N ASP A 147 12.65 2.26 0.52
CA ASP A 147 11.53 1.82 -0.34
C ASP A 147 10.62 3.03 -0.65
N ILE A 148 10.59 3.46 -1.91
CA ILE A 148 9.70 4.53 -2.38
C ILE A 148 8.61 3.92 -3.24
N ASP A 149 7.43 3.78 -2.62
CA ASP A 149 6.21 3.36 -3.29
C ASP A 149 5.54 4.54 -3.99
N VAL A 150 5.35 4.46 -5.31
CA VAL A 150 4.57 5.45 -6.05
C VAL A 150 3.34 4.79 -6.67
N ASP A 151 2.16 5.27 -6.30
CA ASP A 151 0.91 4.88 -6.93
C ASP A 151 0.67 5.70 -8.19
N PHE A 152 0.30 5.02 -9.27
CA PHE A 152 -0.14 5.62 -10.53
C PHE A 152 -1.59 5.25 -10.81
N GLU A 153 -2.22 5.95 -11.75
CA GLU A 153 -3.49 5.53 -12.34
C GLU A 153 -3.46 4.07 -12.80
N HIS A 154 -4.39 3.25 -12.31
CA HIS A 154 -4.44 1.82 -12.60
C HIS A 154 -4.46 1.51 -14.10
N GLU A 155 -5.28 2.24 -14.87
CA GLU A 155 -5.45 2.01 -16.32
C GLU A 155 -4.24 2.50 -17.15
N ARG A 156 -3.44 3.44 -16.64
CA ARG A 156 -2.35 4.08 -17.38
C ARG A 156 -0.96 3.72 -16.87
N ARG A 157 -0.87 2.95 -15.78
CA ARG A 157 0.39 2.50 -15.21
C ARG A 157 1.28 1.74 -16.19
N GLU A 158 0.69 0.99 -17.12
CA GLU A 158 1.47 0.26 -18.13
C GLU A 158 2.38 1.18 -18.95
N ILE A 159 1.93 2.41 -19.23
CA ILE A 159 2.72 3.42 -19.95
C ILE A 159 4.01 3.74 -19.19
N VAL A 160 3.93 3.83 -17.86
CA VAL A 160 5.07 4.10 -16.99
C VAL A 160 6.00 2.90 -16.93
N MET A 161 5.45 1.68 -16.81
CA MET A 161 6.24 0.44 -16.80
C MET A 161 7.02 0.25 -18.10
N GLN A 162 6.39 0.47 -19.26
CA GLN A 162 7.06 0.37 -20.55
C GLN A 162 8.13 1.44 -20.71
N TRP A 163 7.88 2.67 -20.26
CA TRP A 163 8.91 3.71 -20.25
C TRP A 163 10.14 3.31 -19.42
N VAL A 164 9.96 2.65 -18.26
CA VAL A 164 11.09 2.11 -17.46
C VAL A 164 11.87 1.08 -18.29
N PHE A 165 11.20 0.10 -18.90
CA PHE A 165 11.88 -0.89 -19.74
C PHE A 165 12.64 -0.26 -20.93
N GLU A 166 12.05 0.74 -21.58
CA GLU A 166 12.63 1.44 -22.73
C GLU A 166 13.82 2.33 -22.32
N THR A 167 13.74 2.98 -21.16
CA THR A 167 14.76 3.94 -20.69
C THR A 167 15.98 3.24 -20.12
N TYR A 168 15.77 2.22 -19.27
CA TYR A 168 16.88 1.52 -18.60
C TYR A 168 17.37 0.29 -19.36
N GLY A 169 16.61 -0.18 -20.35
CA GLY A 169 16.93 -1.38 -21.13
C GLY A 169 16.43 -2.66 -20.47
N ARG A 170 16.01 -3.61 -21.30
CA ARG A 170 15.46 -4.90 -20.85
C ARG A 170 16.53 -5.84 -20.27
N ASP A 171 17.79 -5.64 -20.61
CA ASP A 171 18.92 -6.35 -20.03
C ASP A 171 19.28 -5.87 -18.61
N ARG A 172 18.68 -4.77 -18.14
CA ARG A 172 19.05 -4.12 -16.87
C ARG A 172 17.89 -3.85 -15.92
N SER A 173 16.66 -4.07 -16.39
CA SER A 173 15.43 -3.78 -15.65
C SER A 173 14.45 -4.94 -15.72
N ALA A 174 13.93 -5.41 -14.59
CA ALA A 174 12.93 -6.46 -14.55
C ALA A 174 12.04 -6.34 -13.31
N LEU A 175 10.87 -6.97 -13.36
CA LEU A 175 9.98 -7.06 -12.21
C LEU A 175 10.44 -8.16 -11.26
N CYS A 176 10.23 -7.99 -9.96
CA CYS A 176 10.38 -9.10 -9.02
C CYS A 176 9.31 -10.17 -9.28
N SER A 177 9.62 -11.41 -8.89
CA SER A 177 8.60 -12.46 -8.80
C SER A 177 7.84 -12.40 -7.48
N THR A 178 6.78 -13.19 -7.40
CA THR A 178 6.03 -13.49 -6.20
C THR A 178 5.82 -14.98 -6.15
N VAL A 179 6.38 -15.63 -5.13
CA VAL A 179 6.25 -17.07 -4.93
C VAL A 179 4.86 -17.36 -4.36
N ILE A 180 3.95 -17.85 -5.21
CA ILE A 180 2.62 -18.27 -4.76
C ILE A 180 2.74 -19.60 -4.05
N ARG A 181 2.45 -19.60 -2.75
CA ARG A 181 2.44 -20.79 -1.90
C ARG A 181 1.04 -21.34 -1.71
N TYR A 182 0.96 -22.65 -1.49
CA TYR A 182 -0.28 -23.30 -1.14
C TYR A 182 -0.83 -22.79 0.19
N ARG A 183 -2.00 -22.14 0.13
CA ARG A 183 -2.84 -21.86 1.30
C ARG A 183 -3.87 -22.96 1.46
N THR A 184 -4.43 -23.09 2.66
CA THR A 184 -5.35 -24.16 3.07
C THR A 184 -6.43 -24.47 2.03
N LYS A 185 -7.15 -23.45 1.52
CA LYS A 185 -8.20 -23.64 0.49
C LYS A 185 -7.65 -24.15 -0.84
N GLY A 186 -6.50 -23.63 -1.28
CA GLY A 186 -5.86 -24.04 -2.53
C GLY A 186 -5.34 -25.47 -2.46
N ALA A 187 -4.69 -25.83 -1.34
CA ALA A 187 -4.19 -27.17 -1.10
C ALA A 187 -5.34 -28.19 -1.09
N LEU A 188 -6.43 -27.91 -0.36
CA LEU A 188 -7.61 -28.78 -0.33
C LEU A 188 -8.24 -28.96 -1.72
N ARG A 189 -8.30 -27.89 -2.53
CA ARG A 189 -8.87 -27.98 -3.88
C ARG A 189 -8.02 -28.84 -4.81
N ASP A 190 -6.72 -28.62 -4.85
CA ASP A 190 -5.83 -29.34 -5.78
C ASP A 190 -5.65 -30.82 -5.34
N VAL A 191 -5.44 -31.06 -4.04
CA VAL A 191 -5.33 -32.43 -3.49
C VAL A 191 -6.65 -33.18 -3.60
N GLY A 192 -7.78 -32.53 -3.27
CA GLY A 192 -9.10 -33.14 -3.37
C GLY A 192 -9.44 -33.56 -4.80
N LYS A 193 -9.09 -32.72 -5.78
CA LYS A 193 -9.21 -33.09 -7.21
C LYS A 193 -8.32 -34.28 -7.55
N ALA A 194 -7.06 -34.28 -7.12
CA ALA A 194 -6.12 -35.38 -7.40
C ALA A 194 -6.57 -36.72 -6.78
N LEU A 195 -7.21 -36.70 -5.61
CA LEU A 195 -7.77 -37.88 -4.94
C LEU A 195 -9.17 -38.28 -5.43
N GLY A 196 -9.74 -37.52 -6.39
CA GLY A 196 -11.01 -37.83 -7.02
C GLY A 196 -12.24 -37.51 -6.16
N LEU A 197 -12.16 -36.49 -5.30
CA LEU A 197 -13.34 -35.98 -4.59
C LEU A 197 -14.24 -35.17 -5.55
N PRO A 198 -15.57 -35.26 -5.42
CA PRO A 198 -16.49 -34.43 -6.21
C PRO A 198 -16.28 -32.93 -5.97
N GLU A 199 -16.50 -32.10 -7.00
CA GLU A 199 -16.27 -30.65 -6.91
C GLU A 199 -17.15 -29.97 -5.85
N ASP A 200 -18.40 -30.41 -5.70
CA ASP A 200 -19.31 -29.91 -4.67
C ASP A 200 -18.81 -30.19 -3.24
N LEU A 201 -18.21 -31.36 -3.03
CA LEU A 201 -17.62 -31.73 -1.74
C LEU A 201 -16.38 -30.86 -1.46
N ILE A 202 -15.51 -30.68 -2.46
CA ILE A 202 -14.34 -29.81 -2.36
C ILE A 202 -14.75 -28.35 -2.05
N LYS A 203 -15.80 -27.86 -2.72
CA LYS A 203 -16.35 -26.51 -2.50
C LYS A 203 -16.92 -26.37 -1.08
N THR A 204 -17.60 -27.41 -0.58
CA THR A 204 -18.14 -27.45 0.77
C THR A 204 -17.02 -27.43 1.82
N LEU A 205 -16.02 -28.31 1.68
CA LEU A 205 -14.86 -28.39 2.56
C LEU A 205 -14.05 -27.08 2.58
N SER A 206 -13.74 -26.54 1.40
CA SER A 206 -13.01 -25.27 1.29
C SER A 206 -13.83 -24.06 1.76
N GLY A 207 -15.16 -24.15 1.76
CA GLY A 207 -16.07 -23.15 2.31
C GLY A 207 -16.06 -23.08 3.83
N GLN A 208 -15.79 -24.20 4.52
CA GLN A 208 -15.69 -24.25 5.99
C GLN A 208 -14.39 -23.67 6.55
N VAL A 209 -13.38 -23.50 5.71
CA VAL A 209 -12.14 -22.85 6.11
C VAL A 209 -12.41 -21.35 6.23
N TRP A 210 -12.64 -20.89 7.46
CA TRP A 210 -12.81 -19.48 7.80
C TRP A 210 -11.45 -18.84 8.13
N GLY A 211 -11.15 -17.73 7.44
CA GLY A 211 -9.96 -16.92 7.74
C GLY A 211 -8.61 -17.59 7.41
N TRP A 212 -7.62 -17.28 8.23
CA TRP A 212 -6.21 -17.69 8.11
C TRP A 212 -5.91 -18.97 8.91
N SER A 213 -6.84 -19.92 9.00
CA SER A 213 -6.57 -21.15 9.77
C SER A 213 -5.45 -21.97 9.11
N GLU A 214 -4.31 -22.04 9.79
CA GLU A 214 -3.18 -22.90 9.41
C GLU A 214 -3.50 -24.37 9.66
N GLU A 215 -4.42 -24.65 10.60
CA GLU A 215 -4.79 -26.00 11.05
C GLU A 215 -5.65 -26.80 10.04
N GLY A 216 -6.14 -26.16 8.98
CA GLY A 216 -7.00 -26.81 8.00
C GLY A 216 -8.47 -26.91 8.40
N VAL A 217 -9.15 -27.93 7.88
CA VAL A 217 -10.47 -28.36 8.36
C VAL A 217 -10.22 -29.29 9.54
N SER A 218 -10.77 -28.96 10.71
CA SER A 218 -10.68 -29.82 11.89
C SER A 218 -11.60 -31.03 11.74
N GLU A 219 -11.31 -32.13 12.46
CA GLU A 219 -12.19 -33.31 12.45
C GLU A 219 -13.61 -32.94 12.88
N ALA A 220 -13.76 -32.07 13.88
CA ALA A 220 -15.05 -31.54 14.31
C ALA A 220 -15.82 -30.81 13.20
N GLN A 221 -15.14 -30.07 12.32
CA GLN A 221 -15.79 -29.40 11.18
C GLN A 221 -16.20 -30.39 10.09
N ALA A 222 -15.41 -31.44 9.87
CA ALA A 222 -15.77 -32.51 8.94
C ALA A 222 -16.98 -33.32 9.45
N GLU A 223 -17.04 -33.59 10.76
CA GLU A 223 -18.18 -34.25 11.42
C GLU A 223 -19.45 -33.39 11.38
N GLN A 224 -19.35 -32.06 11.58
CA GLN A 224 -20.49 -31.14 11.43
C GLN A 224 -21.08 -31.12 10.02
N LEU A 225 -20.27 -31.43 9.01
CA LEU A 225 -20.71 -31.59 7.62
C LEU A 225 -21.31 -32.97 7.33
N ASN A 226 -21.47 -33.83 8.35
CA ASN A 226 -21.86 -35.23 8.23
C ASN A 226 -20.97 -36.01 7.25
N LEU A 227 -19.70 -35.63 7.13
CA LEU A 227 -18.76 -36.36 6.29
C LEU A 227 -18.24 -37.57 7.05
N ASN A 228 -18.11 -38.69 6.35
CA ASN A 228 -17.50 -39.88 6.91
C ASN A 228 -15.98 -39.66 7.06
N THR A 229 -15.54 -39.30 8.25
CA THR A 229 -14.13 -39.10 8.59
C THR A 229 -13.31 -40.40 8.51
N ALA A 230 -13.95 -41.57 8.45
CA ALA A 230 -13.27 -42.84 8.17
C ALA A 230 -13.02 -43.08 6.67
N ASP A 231 -13.61 -42.29 5.77
CA ASP A 231 -13.34 -42.40 4.34
C ASP A 231 -11.86 -42.14 4.03
N ARG A 232 -11.23 -43.10 3.36
CA ARG A 232 -9.80 -43.05 3.08
C ARG A 232 -9.42 -41.86 2.21
N ARG A 233 -10.22 -41.51 1.20
CA ARG A 233 -9.91 -40.40 0.28
C ARG A 233 -10.03 -39.07 1.00
N LEU A 234 -11.06 -38.90 1.83
CA LEU A 234 -11.22 -37.70 2.64
C LEU A 234 -10.05 -37.50 3.61
N ARG A 235 -9.68 -38.54 4.36
CA ARG A 235 -8.53 -38.50 5.28
C ARG A 235 -7.22 -38.13 4.58
N LEU A 236 -6.91 -38.83 3.49
CA LEU A 236 -5.71 -38.55 2.70
C LEU A 236 -5.74 -37.12 2.14
N THR A 237 -6.92 -36.61 1.76
CA THR A 237 -7.06 -35.23 1.28
C THR A 237 -6.68 -34.23 2.36
N LEU A 238 -7.20 -34.41 3.58
CA LEU A 238 -6.90 -33.52 4.70
C LEU A 238 -5.42 -33.59 5.09
N ASP A 239 -4.86 -34.79 5.19
CA ASP A 239 -3.46 -34.99 5.61
C ASP A 239 -2.46 -34.44 4.59
N LEU A 240 -2.65 -34.75 3.30
CA LEU A 240 -1.79 -34.24 2.23
C LEU A 240 -1.96 -32.73 2.03
N ALA A 241 -3.17 -32.20 2.19
CA ALA A 241 -3.38 -30.75 2.12
C ALA A 241 -2.67 -30.00 3.25
N ARG A 242 -2.59 -30.58 4.46
CA ARG A 242 -1.77 -30.02 5.56
C ARG A 242 -0.29 -30.06 5.24
N GLN A 243 0.23 -31.16 4.69
CA GLN A 243 1.64 -31.26 4.30
C GLN A 243 2.00 -30.31 3.15
N LEU A 244 1.06 -30.06 2.24
CA LEU A 244 1.26 -29.15 1.10
C LEU A 244 1.16 -27.67 1.52
N HIS A 245 0.63 -27.36 2.71
CA HIS A 245 0.52 -25.98 3.17
C HIS A 245 1.90 -25.30 3.21
N GLY A 246 2.00 -24.10 2.62
CA GLY A 246 3.25 -23.34 2.55
C GLY A 246 4.21 -23.76 1.44
N ALA A 247 4.00 -24.92 0.80
CA ALA A 247 4.81 -25.35 -0.34
C ALA A 247 4.64 -24.38 -1.52
N PRO A 248 5.72 -24.06 -2.26
CA PRO A 248 5.64 -23.24 -3.46
C PRO A 248 4.81 -23.95 -4.54
N ARG A 249 3.95 -23.19 -5.24
CA ARG A 249 3.07 -23.71 -6.30
C ARG A 249 3.51 -23.25 -7.69
N HIS A 250 3.78 -21.96 -7.85
CA HIS A 250 4.24 -21.34 -9.09
C HIS A 250 4.76 -19.92 -8.79
N LEU A 251 5.53 -19.37 -9.72
CA LEU A 251 5.88 -17.95 -9.73
C LEU A 251 4.74 -17.16 -10.37
N SER A 252 4.50 -15.98 -9.80
CA SER A 252 3.67 -14.93 -10.39
C SER A 252 4.50 -13.66 -10.46
N GLN A 253 4.10 -12.71 -11.31
CA GLN A 253 4.74 -11.39 -11.34
C GLN A 253 4.38 -10.58 -10.07
N HIS A 254 5.36 -9.87 -9.51
CA HIS A 254 5.10 -8.85 -8.50
C HIS A 254 4.28 -7.71 -9.14
N PRO A 255 3.29 -7.13 -8.42
CA PRO A 255 2.38 -6.16 -9.02
C PRO A 255 3.05 -4.88 -9.50
N GLY A 256 4.25 -4.52 -9.04
CA GLY A 256 4.92 -3.29 -9.48
C GLY A 256 6.38 -3.11 -9.08
N GLY A 257 7.02 -4.12 -8.50
CA GLY A 257 8.38 -3.95 -7.93
C GLY A 257 9.40 -4.17 -9.01
N PHE A 258 10.13 -3.12 -9.38
CA PHE A 258 11.21 -3.16 -10.36
C PHE A 258 12.56 -3.25 -9.66
N VAL A 259 13.41 -4.13 -10.17
CA VAL A 259 14.85 -4.11 -9.93
C VAL A 259 15.50 -3.43 -11.12
N LEU A 260 16.34 -2.44 -10.83
CA LEU A 260 17.10 -1.68 -11.83
C LEU A 260 18.58 -1.78 -11.51
N THR A 261 19.40 -1.95 -12.54
CA THR A 261 20.86 -2.10 -12.42
C THR A 261 21.57 -1.25 -13.48
N HIS A 262 22.77 -0.80 -13.18
CA HIS A 262 23.61 -0.12 -14.18
C HIS A 262 24.21 -1.12 -15.17
N ASP A 263 24.73 -2.22 -14.65
CA ASP A 263 25.25 -3.35 -15.43
C ASP A 263 24.13 -4.29 -15.87
N ARG A 264 24.48 -5.38 -16.56
CA ARG A 264 23.52 -6.40 -16.99
C ARG A 264 22.91 -7.13 -15.79
N LEU A 265 21.59 -7.08 -15.67
CA LEU A 265 20.84 -7.77 -14.62
C LEU A 265 20.90 -9.30 -14.81
N ASP A 266 20.97 -9.78 -16.05
CA ASP A 266 21.07 -11.20 -16.36
C ASP A 266 22.43 -11.83 -16.05
N ASP A 267 23.45 -11.03 -15.71
CA ASP A 267 24.70 -11.52 -15.12
C ASP A 267 24.56 -11.80 -13.60
N LEU A 268 23.49 -11.28 -12.96
CA LEU A 268 23.21 -11.42 -11.53
C LEU A 268 22.12 -12.46 -11.25
N VAL A 269 21.04 -12.45 -12.05
CA VAL A 269 19.86 -13.28 -11.85
C VAL A 269 19.20 -13.64 -13.19
N PRO A 270 18.70 -14.87 -13.38
CA PRO A 270 17.92 -15.21 -14.57
C PRO A 270 16.71 -14.29 -14.76
N ILE A 271 16.51 -13.85 -16.01
CA ILE A 271 15.36 -13.04 -16.42
C ILE A 271 14.46 -13.90 -17.31
N GLU A 272 13.17 -13.93 -16.99
CA GLU A 272 12.15 -14.66 -17.72
C GLU A 272 11.09 -13.72 -18.30
N PRO A 273 10.56 -13.98 -19.50
CA PRO A 273 9.36 -13.30 -19.99
C PRO A 273 8.17 -13.54 -19.04
N ALA A 274 7.47 -12.47 -18.68
CA ALA A 274 6.28 -12.58 -17.84
C ALA A 274 5.07 -13.10 -18.66
N ALA A 275 4.02 -13.53 -17.96
CA ALA A 275 2.77 -13.95 -18.60
C ALA A 275 2.05 -12.81 -19.34
N MET A 276 2.27 -11.56 -18.90
CA MET A 276 1.78 -10.38 -19.62
C MET A 276 2.77 -9.99 -20.71
N ALA A 277 2.24 -9.65 -21.89
CA ALA A 277 3.02 -9.22 -23.04
C ALA A 277 3.95 -8.06 -22.66
N ASP A 278 5.15 -8.07 -23.24
CA ASP A 278 6.15 -7.01 -23.10
C ASP A 278 6.63 -6.73 -21.66
N ARG A 279 6.43 -7.68 -20.74
CA ARG A 279 7.00 -7.64 -19.38
C ARG A 279 7.98 -8.79 -19.15
N GLN A 280 8.87 -8.60 -18.19
CA GLN A 280 9.82 -9.62 -17.76
C GLN A 280 10.01 -9.58 -16.24
N VAL A 281 10.34 -10.73 -15.67
CA VAL A 281 10.49 -10.95 -14.24
C VAL A 281 11.83 -11.63 -13.94
N ILE A 282 12.36 -11.40 -12.75
CA ILE A 282 13.44 -12.21 -12.16
C ILE A 282 12.84 -13.28 -11.26
N GLU A 283 13.56 -14.38 -11.03
CA GLU A 283 13.07 -15.49 -10.20
C GLU A 283 12.92 -15.13 -8.71
N TRP A 284 13.65 -14.11 -8.25
CA TRP A 284 13.67 -13.66 -6.87
C TRP A 284 12.40 -12.90 -6.48
N ASP A 285 11.91 -13.17 -5.28
CA ASP A 285 10.82 -12.41 -4.68
C ASP A 285 11.33 -11.24 -3.83
N LYS A 286 10.40 -10.58 -3.14
CA LYS A 286 10.73 -9.43 -2.30
C LYS A 286 11.74 -9.79 -1.20
N ASP A 287 11.58 -10.94 -0.55
CA ASP A 287 12.40 -11.32 0.59
C ASP A 287 13.83 -11.66 0.13
N ASP A 288 13.97 -12.25 -1.05
CA ASP A 288 15.26 -12.54 -1.68
C ASP A 288 16.02 -11.24 -2.02
N ILE A 289 15.34 -10.26 -2.61
CA ILE A 289 15.91 -8.95 -2.98
C ILE A 289 16.30 -8.14 -1.74
N ASP A 290 15.46 -8.16 -0.70
CA ASP A 290 15.75 -7.53 0.58
C ASP A 290 16.98 -8.18 1.24
N ALA A 291 17.11 -9.51 1.19
CA ALA A 291 18.28 -10.24 1.71
C ALA A 291 19.57 -9.89 0.96
N LEU A 292 19.49 -9.72 -0.37
CA LEU A 292 20.60 -9.30 -1.22
C LEU A 292 20.85 -7.77 -1.17
N ARG A 293 19.98 -7.01 -0.49
CA ARG A 293 20.03 -5.54 -0.38
C ARG A 293 19.94 -4.82 -1.73
N PHE A 294 19.15 -5.39 -2.63
CA PHE A 294 18.84 -4.75 -3.90
C PHE A 294 17.79 -3.66 -3.68
N MET A 295 17.99 -2.51 -4.33
CA MET A 295 17.03 -1.41 -4.34
C MET A 295 15.93 -1.77 -5.32
N LYS A 296 14.68 -1.64 -4.86
CA LYS A 296 13.50 -1.80 -5.69
C LYS A 296 12.76 -0.48 -5.82
N VAL A 297 12.15 -0.26 -6.97
CA VAL A 297 11.20 0.85 -7.19
C VAL A 297 9.83 0.25 -7.44
N ASP A 298 8.86 0.62 -6.61
CA ASP A 298 7.51 0.08 -6.73
C ASP A 298 6.62 1.03 -7.56
N VAL A 299 6.37 0.63 -8.81
CA VAL A 299 5.40 1.25 -9.75
C VAL A 299 4.03 0.64 -9.51
N LEU A 300 3.26 1.22 -8.60
CA LEU A 300 2.02 0.65 -8.09
C LEU A 300 0.81 1.25 -8.82
N ALA A 301 -0.33 0.57 -8.73
CA ALA A 301 -1.57 0.99 -9.37
C ALA A 301 -2.65 1.23 -8.33
N LEU A 302 -3.32 2.38 -8.42
CA LEU A 302 -4.44 2.72 -7.58
C LEU A 302 -5.65 3.13 -8.42
N GLY A 303 -6.72 2.32 -8.38
CA GLY A 303 -7.94 2.58 -9.16
C GLY A 303 -8.59 3.92 -8.84
N MET A 304 -8.47 4.38 -7.59
CA MET A 304 -8.99 5.70 -7.22
C MET A 304 -8.27 6.84 -7.91
N LEU A 305 -6.97 6.73 -8.23
CA LEU A 305 -6.29 7.78 -8.99
C LEU A 305 -6.86 7.89 -10.40
N THR A 306 -7.22 6.77 -11.03
CA THR A 306 -7.96 6.78 -12.31
C THR A 306 -9.32 7.45 -12.16
N CYS A 307 -10.08 7.13 -11.11
CA CYS A 307 -11.36 7.78 -10.83
C CYS A 307 -11.20 9.30 -10.61
N MET A 308 -10.19 9.72 -9.85
CA MET A 308 -9.92 11.13 -9.62
C MET A 308 -9.51 11.84 -10.90
N LYS A 309 -8.62 11.25 -11.73
CA LYS A 309 -8.24 11.86 -13.01
C LYS A 309 -9.44 12.05 -13.92
N LYS A 310 -10.24 11.00 -14.15
CA LYS A 310 -11.47 11.08 -14.94
C LYS A 310 -12.45 12.11 -14.38
N GLY A 311 -12.57 12.19 -13.05
CA GLY A 311 -13.42 13.17 -12.38
C GLY A 311 -12.95 14.61 -12.59
N LEU A 312 -11.65 14.88 -12.43
CA LEU A 312 -11.06 16.20 -12.64
C LEU A 312 -11.14 16.63 -14.10
N ASP A 313 -10.95 15.71 -15.04
CA ASP A 313 -11.10 15.98 -16.49
C ASP A 313 -12.54 16.34 -16.85
N LEU A 314 -13.51 15.56 -16.38
CA LEU A 314 -14.93 15.86 -16.55
C LEU A 314 -15.32 17.20 -15.91
N LEU A 315 -14.71 17.53 -14.77
CA LEU A 315 -14.94 18.80 -14.07
C LEU A 315 -14.40 19.99 -14.88
N ALA A 316 -13.20 19.86 -15.45
CA ALA A 316 -12.61 20.86 -16.32
C ALA A 316 -13.42 21.02 -17.63
N GLU A 317 -13.81 19.92 -18.26
CA GLU A 317 -14.55 19.89 -19.53
C GLU A 317 -15.95 20.49 -19.40
N HIS A 318 -16.73 20.05 -18.41
CA HIS A 318 -18.16 20.39 -18.31
C HIS A 318 -18.45 21.59 -17.42
N LYS A 319 -17.59 21.88 -16.43
CA LYS A 319 -17.80 22.97 -15.47
C LYS A 319 -16.74 24.07 -15.55
N GLY A 320 -15.72 23.94 -16.41
CA GLY A 320 -14.65 24.91 -16.54
C GLY A 320 -13.77 25.06 -15.29
N VAL A 321 -13.83 24.08 -14.38
CA VAL A 321 -13.09 24.10 -13.12
C VAL A 321 -11.90 23.15 -13.23
N ALA A 322 -10.73 23.74 -13.49
CA ALA A 322 -9.46 23.01 -13.54
C ALA A 322 -8.87 22.89 -12.13
N LEU A 323 -8.81 21.67 -11.61
CA LEU A 323 -8.22 21.34 -10.32
C LEU A 323 -7.29 20.13 -10.46
N ASP A 324 -6.31 20.03 -9.57
CA ASP A 324 -5.53 18.83 -9.31
C ASP A 324 -5.70 18.37 -7.85
N LEU A 325 -5.07 17.25 -7.47
CA LEU A 325 -5.17 16.73 -6.09
C LEU A 325 -4.60 17.69 -5.03
N ALA A 326 -3.69 18.59 -5.39
CA ALA A 326 -3.08 19.57 -4.50
C ALA A 326 -3.90 20.88 -4.41
N THR A 327 -4.67 21.23 -5.44
CA THR A 327 -5.49 22.45 -5.48
C THR A 327 -6.93 22.25 -5.02
N ILE A 328 -7.39 21.02 -4.78
CA ILE A 328 -8.69 20.76 -4.15
C ILE A 328 -8.75 21.53 -2.82
N PRO A 329 -9.83 22.30 -2.55
CA PRO A 329 -9.95 23.09 -1.32
C PRO A 329 -9.78 22.22 -0.08
N ALA A 330 -8.79 22.56 0.76
CA ALA A 330 -8.54 21.86 2.01
C ALA A 330 -9.55 22.27 3.10
N GLU A 331 -9.80 21.35 4.03
CA GLU A 331 -10.59 21.59 5.24
C GLU A 331 -12.04 22.07 5.03
N ASP A 332 -12.71 21.63 3.96
CA ASP A 332 -14.09 22.04 3.63
C ASP A 332 -15.11 21.48 4.65
N PRO A 333 -15.84 22.34 5.39
CA PRO A 333 -16.80 21.90 6.41
C PRO A 333 -17.94 21.06 5.86
N ARG A 334 -18.35 21.30 4.60
CA ARG A 334 -19.46 20.58 3.95
C ARG A 334 -19.05 19.15 3.62
N THR A 335 -17.85 18.96 3.09
CA THR A 335 -17.27 17.63 2.83
C THR A 335 -17.21 16.81 4.12
N TYR A 336 -16.70 17.37 5.21
CA TYR A 336 -16.72 16.65 6.49
C TYR A 336 -18.13 16.39 7.02
N ALA A 337 -19.09 17.28 6.78
CA ALA A 337 -20.48 17.05 7.18
C ALA A 337 -21.10 15.83 6.48
N MET A 338 -20.80 15.63 5.19
CA MET A 338 -21.19 14.43 4.44
C MET A 338 -20.50 13.19 5.00
N ILE A 339 -19.19 13.26 5.22
CA ILE A 339 -18.40 12.16 5.80
C ILE A 339 -18.95 11.73 7.16
N ARG A 340 -19.29 12.67 8.06
CA ARG A 340 -19.86 12.37 9.38
C ARG A 340 -21.22 11.67 9.33
N LYS A 341 -21.97 11.83 8.24
CA LYS A 341 -23.23 11.12 8.00
C LYS A 341 -23.02 9.71 7.45
N ALA A 342 -21.77 9.27 7.29
CA ALA A 342 -21.37 8.03 6.65
C ALA A 342 -21.82 7.93 5.17
N ASP A 343 -22.00 9.08 4.53
CA ASP A 343 -22.35 9.17 3.12
C ASP A 343 -21.07 9.14 2.27
N THR A 344 -20.44 7.97 2.27
CA THR A 344 -19.09 7.76 1.73
C THR A 344 -19.04 6.61 0.72
N LEU A 345 -20.18 6.22 0.15
CA LEU A 345 -20.22 5.19 -0.90
C LEU A 345 -19.31 5.62 -2.07
N GLY A 346 -18.39 4.73 -2.46
CA GLY A 346 -17.45 4.97 -3.55
C GLY A 346 -16.22 5.81 -3.18
N THR A 347 -16.16 6.42 -1.99
CA THR A 347 -15.01 7.24 -1.60
C THR A 347 -13.87 6.38 -1.04
N PHE A 348 -12.63 6.86 -1.19
CA PHE A 348 -11.46 6.02 -0.94
C PHE A 348 -11.26 5.72 0.55
N GLN A 349 -10.96 4.46 0.88
CA GLN A 349 -10.67 3.94 2.22
C GLN A 349 -11.78 4.05 3.28
N ILE A 350 -12.77 4.95 3.12
CA ILE A 350 -13.82 5.20 4.12
C ILE A 350 -15.23 4.73 3.68
N GLU A 351 -15.31 3.90 2.64
CA GLU A 351 -16.58 3.40 2.08
C GLU A 351 -17.06 2.04 2.64
N SER A 352 -16.18 1.27 3.29
CA SER A 352 -16.55 -0.06 3.80
C SER A 352 -17.59 0.04 4.93
N ARG A 353 -18.37 -1.03 5.16
CA ARG A 353 -19.39 -1.03 6.23
C ARG A 353 -18.80 -0.72 7.61
N ALA A 354 -17.63 -1.27 7.92
CA ALA A 354 -16.94 -1.01 9.18
C ALA A 354 -16.53 0.47 9.29
N GLN A 355 -15.97 1.03 8.22
CA GLN A 355 -15.59 2.44 8.15
C GLN A 355 -16.82 3.37 8.26
N MET A 356 -17.87 3.13 7.48
CA MET A 356 -19.14 3.86 7.55
C MET A 356 -19.78 3.80 8.94
N SER A 357 -19.70 2.68 9.66
CA SER A 357 -20.22 2.60 11.03
C SER A 357 -19.40 3.42 12.04
N MET A 358 -18.12 3.66 11.74
CA MET A 358 -17.20 4.40 12.60
C MET A 358 -17.32 5.92 12.40
N LEU A 359 -17.58 6.37 11.18
CA LEU A 359 -17.64 7.80 10.83
C LEU A 359 -18.57 8.65 11.73
N PRO A 360 -19.81 8.22 12.06
CA PRO A 360 -20.70 8.98 12.94
C PRO A 360 -20.24 9.02 14.40
N ARG A 361 -19.36 8.10 14.81
CA ARG A 361 -18.78 8.04 16.16
C ARG A 361 -17.54 8.92 16.25
N LEU A 362 -16.59 8.75 15.32
CA LEU A 362 -15.34 9.52 15.27
C LEU A 362 -15.58 11.01 14.97
N LYS A 363 -16.61 11.30 14.16
CA LYS A 363 -17.02 12.65 13.76
C LYS A 363 -15.85 13.49 13.20
N PRO A 364 -15.23 13.10 12.07
CA PRO A 364 -14.14 13.86 11.48
C PRO A 364 -14.50 15.33 11.23
N ARG A 365 -13.58 16.25 11.57
CA ARG A 365 -13.70 17.71 11.34
C ARG A 365 -12.43 18.31 10.73
N THR A 366 -11.32 17.61 10.81
CA THR A 366 -10.01 18.04 10.31
C THR A 366 -9.39 16.95 9.44
N TYR A 367 -8.38 17.30 8.65
CA TYR A 367 -7.64 16.34 7.84
C TYR A 367 -7.04 15.23 8.72
N TYR A 368 -6.49 15.60 9.88
CA TYR A 368 -5.88 14.65 10.80
C TYR A 368 -6.90 13.63 11.34
N ASP A 369 -8.17 14.00 11.51
CA ASP A 369 -9.20 13.03 11.89
C ASP A 369 -9.42 11.96 10.82
N LEU A 370 -9.24 12.29 9.53
CA LEU A 370 -9.27 11.30 8.45
C LEU A 370 -8.05 10.40 8.46
N VAL A 371 -6.87 10.93 8.80
CA VAL A 371 -5.65 10.12 9.02
C VAL A 371 -5.93 9.05 10.08
N VAL A 372 -6.56 9.44 11.20
CA VAL A 372 -6.98 8.50 12.24
C VAL A 372 -8.06 7.53 11.72
N GLN A 373 -9.07 8.00 11.00
CA GLN A 373 -10.15 7.16 10.45
C GLN A 373 -9.62 6.03 9.55
N VAL A 374 -8.63 6.32 8.70
CA VAL A 374 -8.00 5.34 7.81
C VAL A 374 -7.19 4.29 8.60
N ALA A 375 -6.66 4.66 9.76
CA ALA A 375 -5.84 3.79 10.59
C ALA A 375 -6.63 2.97 11.62
N ILE A 376 -7.69 3.53 12.21
CA ILE A 376 -8.33 3.00 13.42
C ILE A 376 -9.18 1.74 13.18
N VAL A 377 -9.80 1.59 12.00
CA VAL A 377 -10.68 0.46 11.68
C VAL A 377 -9.86 -0.72 11.15
N ARG A 378 -9.04 -1.32 12.02
CA ARG A 378 -8.11 -2.42 11.68
C ARG A 378 -8.00 -3.45 12.81
N PRO A 379 -7.60 -4.69 12.51
CA PRO A 379 -7.44 -5.73 13.54
C PRO A 379 -6.51 -5.32 14.69
N GLY A 380 -5.43 -4.58 14.42
CA GLY A 380 -4.47 -4.12 15.43
C GLY A 380 -5.07 -3.24 16.51
N PRO A 381 -5.57 -2.04 16.17
CA PRO A 381 -6.26 -1.17 17.12
C PRO A 381 -7.41 -1.85 17.87
N ILE A 382 -8.12 -2.78 17.22
CA ILE A 382 -9.20 -3.55 17.84
C ILE A 382 -8.66 -4.55 18.87
N GLN A 383 -7.60 -5.30 18.54
CA GLN A 383 -6.97 -6.27 19.44
C GLN A 383 -6.22 -5.61 20.60
N GLY A 384 -5.62 -4.45 20.35
CA GLY A 384 -4.91 -3.65 21.35
C GLY A 384 -5.82 -2.80 22.24
N ASP A 385 -7.14 -2.94 22.14
CA ASP A 385 -8.15 -2.18 22.90
C ASP A 385 -7.96 -0.65 22.82
N MET A 386 -7.58 -0.13 21.64
CA MET A 386 -7.29 1.30 21.43
C MET A 386 -8.51 2.08 20.93
N VAL A 387 -9.39 1.40 20.19
CA VAL A 387 -10.54 2.04 19.52
C VAL A 387 -11.51 2.65 20.54
N HIS A 388 -11.85 1.90 21.59
CA HIS A 388 -12.82 2.35 22.59
C HIS A 388 -12.31 3.52 23.43
N PRO A 389 -11.08 3.47 24.02
CA PRO A 389 -10.52 4.61 24.73
C PRO A 389 -10.46 5.89 23.88
N TYR A 390 -9.97 5.78 22.63
CA TYR A 390 -9.90 6.93 21.73
C TYR A 390 -11.28 7.57 21.50
N LEU A 391 -12.30 6.76 21.24
CA LEU A 391 -13.66 7.25 21.01
C LEU A 391 -14.28 7.87 22.27
N ARG A 392 -14.07 7.30 23.46
CA ARG A 392 -14.61 7.86 24.72
C ARG A 392 -13.97 9.22 25.03
N CYS A 393 -12.66 9.35 24.85
CA CYS A 393 -11.97 10.63 24.95
C CYS A 393 -12.48 11.63 23.91
N ARG A 394 -12.67 11.18 22.66
CA ARG A 394 -13.17 12.04 21.56
C ARG A 394 -14.61 12.51 21.77
N GLU A 395 -15.47 11.68 22.35
CA GLU A 395 -16.85 12.00 22.69
C GLU A 395 -16.98 12.83 23.99
N GLY A 396 -15.87 13.03 24.71
CA GLY A 396 -15.86 13.73 26.00
C GLY A 396 -16.45 12.92 27.17
N LEU A 397 -16.58 11.60 26.99
CA LEU A 397 -17.04 10.67 28.03
C LEU A 397 -15.95 10.39 29.08
N GLU A 398 -14.67 10.50 28.67
CA GLU A 398 -13.50 10.37 29.54
C GLU A 398 -12.57 11.57 29.33
N PRO A 399 -12.02 12.17 30.41
CA PRO A 399 -11.04 13.23 30.26
C PRO A 399 -9.74 12.66 29.69
N VAL A 400 -9.10 13.42 28.79
CA VAL A 400 -7.78 13.05 28.29
C VAL A 400 -6.76 13.31 29.39
N HIS A 401 -6.05 12.26 29.81
CA HIS A 401 -5.03 12.35 30.84
C HIS A 401 -3.65 12.06 30.27
N TYR A 402 -2.73 13.02 30.44
CA TYR A 402 -1.32 12.84 30.14
C TYR A 402 -0.54 12.87 31.46
N PRO A 403 0.05 11.74 31.90
CA PRO A 403 0.84 11.72 33.14
C PRO A 403 2.01 12.70 33.12
N LYS A 404 2.54 13.00 31.92
CA LYS A 404 3.68 13.90 31.71
C LYS A 404 3.61 14.67 30.38
N PRO A 405 4.22 15.87 30.28
CA PRO A 405 4.26 16.67 29.05
C PRO A 405 4.93 15.97 27.87
N GLU A 406 5.91 15.09 28.10
CA GLU A 406 6.58 14.32 27.06
C GLU A 406 5.58 13.40 26.33
N LEU A 407 4.67 12.77 27.07
CA LEU A 407 3.65 11.92 26.45
C LEU A 407 2.64 12.76 25.65
N GLU A 408 2.29 13.95 26.13
CA GLU A 408 1.40 14.88 25.43
C GLU A 408 1.99 15.32 24.08
N LYS A 409 3.31 15.57 24.02
CA LYS A 409 4.00 15.91 22.76
C LYS A 409 3.92 14.80 21.70
N VAL A 410 3.79 13.54 22.11
CA VAL A 410 3.73 12.39 21.20
C VAL A 410 2.29 12.00 20.87
N LEU A 411 1.42 11.92 21.87
CA LEU A 411 0.06 11.37 21.76
C LEU A 411 -1.04 12.44 21.79
N GLY A 412 -0.67 13.73 21.83
CA GLY A 412 -1.62 14.85 21.89
C GLY A 412 -2.65 14.81 20.76
N LYS A 413 -2.19 14.55 19.53
CA LYS A 413 -3.05 14.48 18.33
C LYS A 413 -3.98 13.27 18.33
N THR A 414 -3.67 12.23 19.11
CA THR A 414 -4.45 11.00 19.24
C THR A 414 -5.05 10.83 20.64
N LEU A 415 -5.22 11.94 21.38
CA LEU A 415 -5.92 11.98 22.66
C LEU A 415 -5.35 11.00 23.70
N GLY A 416 -4.02 10.84 23.74
CA GLY A 416 -3.34 9.96 24.70
C GLY A 416 -3.33 8.49 24.32
N VAL A 417 -3.88 8.11 23.15
CA VAL A 417 -3.89 6.73 22.67
C VAL A 417 -2.86 6.57 21.54
N PRO A 418 -1.89 5.64 21.64
CA PRO A 418 -1.01 5.35 20.51
C PRO A 418 -1.84 4.68 19.42
N LEU A 419 -1.89 5.27 18.22
CA LEU A 419 -2.62 4.74 17.05
C LEU A 419 -1.69 4.44 15.86
N PHE A 420 -0.47 4.98 15.86
CA PHE A 420 0.50 4.81 14.78
C PHE A 420 1.81 4.18 15.26
N GLN A 421 2.53 3.54 14.34
CA GLN A 421 3.84 2.96 14.64
C GLN A 421 4.87 4.03 15.02
N GLU A 422 4.83 5.19 14.36
CA GLU A 422 5.70 6.34 14.65
C GLU A 422 5.50 6.83 16.09
N GLN A 423 4.25 6.90 16.56
CA GLN A 423 3.93 7.23 17.94
C GLN A 423 4.44 6.18 18.92
N ALA A 424 4.26 4.90 18.60
CA ALA A 424 4.79 3.79 19.40
C ALA A 424 6.32 3.90 19.60
N MET A 425 7.05 4.20 18.53
CA MET A 425 8.51 4.41 18.59
C MET A 425 8.86 5.65 19.42
N ARG A 426 8.17 6.77 19.20
CA ARG A 426 8.40 8.01 19.97
C ARG A 426 8.11 7.84 21.46
N VAL A 427 7.09 7.07 21.84
CA VAL A 427 6.83 6.73 23.24
C VAL A 427 8.00 5.94 23.83
N ALA A 428 8.56 4.97 23.11
CA ALA A 428 9.74 4.24 23.60
C ALA A 428 10.97 5.15 23.78
N ILE A 429 11.19 6.09 22.85
CA ILE A 429 12.33 7.02 22.90
C ILE A 429 12.14 8.06 24.01
N GLU A 430 11.04 8.81 23.97
CA GLU A 430 10.80 9.95 24.86
C GLU A 430 10.37 9.53 26.27
N CYS A 431 9.63 8.43 26.42
CA CYS A 431 9.12 7.99 27.73
C CYS A 431 9.95 6.88 28.37
N ALA A 432 10.62 6.02 27.60
CA ALA A 432 11.40 4.89 28.14
C ALA A 432 12.92 5.02 27.92
N GLY A 433 13.39 6.07 27.25
CA GLY A 433 14.82 6.34 27.04
C GLY A 433 15.49 5.42 26.02
N PHE A 434 14.73 4.85 25.08
CA PHE A 434 15.30 4.05 23.99
C PHE A 434 16.07 4.94 23.01
N THR A 435 17.14 4.42 22.43
CA THR A 435 17.72 5.02 21.23
C THR A 435 16.81 4.79 20.01
N PRO A 436 16.90 5.63 18.94
CA PRO A 436 16.11 5.42 17.72
C PRO A 436 16.25 4.01 17.13
N GLY A 437 17.44 3.42 17.13
CA GLY A 437 17.68 2.06 16.68
C GLY A 437 17.01 1.00 17.53
N GLU A 438 17.07 1.15 18.86
CA GLU A 438 16.39 0.23 19.78
C GLU A 438 14.86 0.27 19.63
N ALA A 439 14.30 1.46 19.35
CA ALA A 439 12.87 1.61 19.10
C ALA A 439 12.43 0.93 17.79
N ASP A 440 13.25 0.96 16.74
CA ASP A 440 12.96 0.21 15.50
C ASP A 440 13.14 -1.31 15.71
N MET A 441 14.14 -1.73 16.48
CA MET A 441 14.32 -3.15 16.86
C MET A 441 13.13 -3.67 17.66
N LEU A 442 12.62 -2.88 18.61
CA LEU A 442 11.37 -3.15 19.31
C LEU A 442 10.25 -3.36 18.27
N ARG A 443 10.02 -2.42 17.35
CA ARG A 443 9.00 -2.54 16.30
C ARG A 443 9.15 -3.82 15.46
N LYS A 444 10.36 -4.16 14.98
CA LYS A 444 10.62 -5.37 14.17
C LYS A 444 10.33 -6.65 14.97
N SER A 445 10.80 -6.70 16.22
CA SER A 445 10.58 -7.86 17.10
C SER A 445 9.09 -8.13 17.35
N MET A 446 8.29 -7.06 17.39
CA MET A 446 6.83 -7.13 17.55
C MET A 446 6.13 -7.63 16.27
N ALA A 447 6.71 -7.44 15.07
CA ALA A 447 6.19 -8.02 13.83
C ALA A 447 6.36 -9.54 13.76
N THR A 448 7.45 -10.06 14.33
CA THR A 448 7.73 -11.50 14.44
C THR A 448 7.08 -12.18 15.65
N PHE A 449 6.28 -11.43 16.42
CA PHE A 449 5.70 -11.82 17.71
C PHE A 449 5.01 -13.19 17.73
N LYS A 450 4.29 -13.54 16.65
CA LYS A 450 3.58 -14.83 16.56
C LYS A 450 4.49 -16.06 16.40
N HIS A 451 5.74 -15.88 15.99
CA HIS A 451 6.56 -16.99 15.51
C HIS A 451 7.81 -17.30 16.36
N THR A 452 8.38 -16.34 17.10
CA THR A 452 9.73 -16.51 17.67
C THR A 452 9.94 -16.23 19.17
N GLY A 453 8.92 -15.85 19.95
CA GLY A 453 9.00 -15.81 21.42
C GLY A 453 10.04 -14.87 22.06
N GLY A 454 10.74 -14.03 21.28
CA GLY A 454 11.87 -13.18 21.72
C GLY A 454 11.49 -11.89 22.47
N VAL A 455 10.30 -11.82 23.06
CA VAL A 455 9.65 -10.55 23.46
C VAL A 455 9.93 -10.15 24.92
N SER A 456 10.34 -11.11 25.76
CA SER A 456 10.50 -10.89 27.20
C SER A 456 11.56 -9.84 27.57
N SER A 457 12.61 -9.68 26.76
CA SER A 457 13.71 -8.74 27.02
C SER A 457 13.32 -7.28 26.79
N PHE A 458 12.58 -6.98 25.72
CA PHE A 458 12.15 -5.62 25.40
C PHE A 458 11.03 -5.13 26.31
N LYS A 459 10.16 -6.03 26.79
CA LYS A 459 9.12 -5.72 27.77
C LYS A 459 9.70 -5.13 29.05
N ALA A 460 10.67 -5.84 29.64
CA ALA A 460 11.32 -5.39 30.88
C ALA A 460 11.97 -4.03 30.68
N LYS A 461 12.77 -3.86 29.60
CA LYS A 461 13.46 -2.61 29.31
C LYS A 461 12.52 -1.42 29.13
N LEU A 462 11.39 -1.59 28.43
CA LEU A 462 10.41 -0.51 28.25
C LEU A 462 9.77 -0.11 29.58
N ILE A 463 9.30 -1.10 30.36
CA ILE A 463 8.64 -0.84 31.64
C ILE A 463 9.62 -0.19 32.63
N ASP A 464 10.82 -0.77 32.78
CA ASP A 464 11.85 -0.25 33.68
C ASP A 464 12.29 1.17 33.28
N GLY A 465 12.42 1.43 31.97
CA GLY A 465 12.72 2.75 31.44
C GLY A 465 11.64 3.78 31.74
N MET A 466 10.36 3.43 31.55
CA MET A 466 9.24 4.31 31.89
C MET A 466 9.15 4.55 33.41
N VAL A 467 9.34 3.53 34.23
CA VAL A 467 9.33 3.68 35.70
C VAL A 467 10.50 4.54 36.18
N ALA A 468 11.70 4.35 35.62
CA ALA A 468 12.87 5.20 35.90
C ALA A 468 12.62 6.66 35.50
N ASN A 469 11.89 6.87 34.41
CA ASN A 469 11.43 8.18 33.97
C ASN A 469 10.19 8.68 34.72
N GLY A 470 9.75 8.04 35.81
CA GLY A 470 8.71 8.51 36.71
C GLY A 470 7.26 8.29 36.25
N TYR A 471 7.01 7.29 35.39
CA TYR A 471 5.66 6.81 35.09
C TYR A 471 5.23 5.73 36.10
N ALA A 472 3.92 5.62 36.36
CA ALA A 472 3.40 4.57 37.22
C ALA A 472 3.57 3.18 36.58
N PRO A 473 3.92 2.11 37.33
CA PRO A 473 4.09 0.77 36.79
C PRO A 473 2.89 0.26 35.98
N ASP A 474 1.67 0.44 36.51
CA ASP A 474 0.43 0.04 35.84
C ASP A 474 0.25 0.74 34.48
N PHE A 475 0.65 2.02 34.40
CA PHE A 475 0.60 2.79 33.15
C PHE A 475 1.63 2.29 32.14
N ALA A 476 2.84 1.95 32.60
CA ALA A 476 3.89 1.39 31.74
C ALA A 476 3.50 0.00 31.20
N GLU A 477 2.88 -0.85 32.03
CA GLU A 477 2.35 -2.15 31.60
C GLU A 477 1.21 -2.00 30.58
N GLN A 478 0.27 -1.08 30.82
CA GLN A 478 -0.82 -0.79 29.89
C GLN A 478 -0.28 -0.26 28.55
N THR A 479 0.69 0.64 28.60
CA THR A 479 1.37 1.18 27.41
C THR A 479 2.04 0.06 26.64
N PHE A 480 2.78 -0.84 27.31
CA PHE A 480 3.39 -1.99 26.66
C PHE A 480 2.34 -2.90 25.98
N LYS A 481 1.21 -3.19 26.64
CA LYS A 481 0.12 -4.00 26.06
C LYS A 481 -0.49 -3.35 24.82
N GLN A 482 -0.65 -2.03 24.82
CA GLN A 482 -1.07 -1.29 23.63
C GLN A 482 -0.02 -1.44 22.54
N LEU A 483 1.26 -1.22 22.85
CA LEU A 483 2.36 -1.38 21.90
C LEU A 483 2.42 -2.81 21.33
N GLU A 484 2.17 -3.85 22.13
CA GLU A 484 2.11 -5.26 21.70
C GLU A 484 1.10 -5.47 20.56
N GLY A 485 -0.06 -4.82 20.63
CA GLY A 485 -1.06 -4.82 19.57
C GLY A 485 -0.58 -4.23 18.23
N PHE A 486 0.46 -3.38 18.24
CA PHE A 486 1.06 -2.82 17.01
C PHE A 486 1.95 -3.81 16.27
N GLY A 487 2.50 -4.81 16.95
CA GLY A 487 3.43 -5.74 16.34
C GLY A 487 2.87 -6.39 15.08
N SER A 488 1.63 -6.85 15.16
CA SER A 488 1.00 -7.58 14.05
C SER A 488 0.31 -6.68 13.02
N TYR A 489 -0.06 -5.45 13.37
CA TYR A 489 -1.04 -4.65 12.60
C TYR A 489 -0.89 -3.12 12.72
N GLY A 490 0.20 -2.65 13.32
CA GLY A 490 0.48 -1.22 13.44
C GLY A 490 0.49 -0.56 12.07
N PHE A 491 -0.12 0.61 11.94
CA PHE A 491 -0.18 1.32 10.67
C PHE A 491 0.75 2.54 10.69
N PRO A 492 1.53 2.78 9.62
CA PRO A 492 2.37 3.97 9.54
C PRO A 492 1.52 5.24 9.42
N GLU A 493 1.81 6.26 10.23
CA GLU A 493 1.13 7.56 10.18
C GLU A 493 1.31 8.23 8.81
N SER A 494 2.53 8.19 8.31
CA SER A 494 2.96 8.64 6.98
C SER A 494 2.11 8.10 5.83
N HIS A 495 1.87 6.79 5.87
CA HIS A 495 1.04 6.09 4.90
C HIS A 495 -0.45 6.41 5.09
N ALA A 496 -0.92 6.50 6.33
CA ALA A 496 -2.29 6.91 6.65
C ALA A 496 -2.60 8.32 6.15
N ALA A 497 -1.66 9.24 6.32
CA ALA A 497 -1.77 10.61 5.82
C ALA A 497 -1.89 10.61 4.29
N SER A 498 -1.02 9.87 3.61
CA SER A 498 -1.05 9.77 2.14
C SER A 498 -2.41 9.32 1.61
N PHE A 499 -3.01 8.32 2.26
CA PHE A 499 -4.33 7.83 1.90
C PHE A 499 -5.48 8.74 2.32
N ALA A 500 -5.35 9.45 3.44
CA ALA A 500 -6.36 10.42 3.89
C ALA A 500 -6.54 11.56 2.88
N LEU A 501 -5.48 11.97 2.17
CA LEU A 501 -5.58 12.98 1.11
C LEU A 501 -6.50 12.52 -0.04
N ILE A 502 -6.34 11.28 -0.52
CA ILE A 502 -7.20 10.71 -1.57
C ILE A 502 -8.63 10.47 -1.04
N ALA A 503 -8.76 10.03 0.20
CA ALA A 503 -10.05 9.86 0.87
C ALA A 503 -10.82 11.18 0.93
N TYR A 504 -10.13 12.26 1.31
CA TYR A 504 -10.69 13.61 1.31
C TYR A 504 -11.03 14.09 -0.10
N ALA A 505 -10.10 13.97 -1.07
CA ALA A 505 -10.31 14.43 -2.44
C ALA A 505 -11.50 13.73 -3.12
N SER A 506 -11.62 12.40 -2.96
CA SER A 506 -12.77 11.64 -3.49
C SER A 506 -14.08 12.01 -2.79
N ALA A 507 -14.06 12.24 -1.48
CA ALA A 507 -15.24 12.72 -0.75
C ALA A 507 -15.63 14.16 -1.13
N TRP A 508 -14.67 15.04 -1.37
CA TRP A 508 -14.91 16.41 -1.82
C TRP A 508 -15.59 16.41 -3.19
N LEU A 509 -15.06 15.62 -4.13
CA LEU A 509 -15.63 15.49 -5.47
C LEU A 509 -17.06 14.94 -5.41
N LYS A 510 -17.32 13.92 -4.58
CA LYS A 510 -18.68 13.42 -4.32
C LYS A 510 -19.60 14.51 -3.74
N CYS A 511 -19.11 15.28 -2.77
CA CYS A 511 -19.92 16.25 -2.04
C CYS A 511 -20.37 17.45 -2.91
N TRP A 512 -19.47 17.93 -3.76
CA TRP A 512 -19.66 19.12 -4.58
C TRP A 512 -20.15 18.80 -6.00
N HIS A 513 -19.72 17.67 -6.56
CA HIS A 513 -20.00 17.26 -7.93
C HIS A 513 -20.39 15.76 -7.99
N PRO A 514 -21.52 15.36 -7.37
CA PRO A 514 -21.95 13.96 -7.33
C PRO A 514 -22.22 13.37 -8.73
N ASP A 515 -22.60 14.22 -9.69
CA ASP A 515 -22.75 13.89 -11.11
C ASP A 515 -21.42 13.45 -11.73
N VAL A 516 -20.39 14.29 -11.59
CA VAL A 516 -19.02 14.03 -12.05
C VAL A 516 -18.44 12.80 -11.35
N PHE A 517 -18.58 12.72 -10.03
CA PHE A 517 -18.06 11.60 -9.24
C PHE A 517 -18.71 10.27 -9.66
N CYS A 518 -20.03 10.24 -9.87
CA CYS A 518 -20.74 9.05 -10.32
C CYS A 518 -20.24 8.58 -11.69
N ALA A 519 -20.15 9.49 -12.66
CA ALA A 519 -19.66 9.16 -14.00
C ALA A 519 -18.22 8.63 -13.96
N ALA A 520 -17.32 9.31 -13.25
CA ALA A 520 -15.93 8.91 -13.11
C ALA A 520 -15.77 7.55 -12.41
N LEU A 521 -16.54 7.30 -11.35
CA LEU A 521 -16.50 6.04 -10.60
C LEU A 521 -17.02 4.87 -11.43
N LEU A 522 -18.12 5.05 -12.18
CA LEU A 522 -18.63 4.04 -13.12
C LEU A 522 -17.62 3.76 -14.24
N ASN A 523 -16.94 4.80 -14.73
CA ASN A 523 -15.90 4.69 -15.75
C ASN A 523 -14.58 4.09 -15.23
N SER A 524 -14.45 3.87 -13.92
CA SER A 524 -13.26 3.28 -13.32
C SER A 524 -13.49 1.85 -12.81
N GLN A 525 -14.68 1.29 -13.05
CA GLN A 525 -15.01 -0.08 -12.67
C GLN A 525 -14.26 -1.12 -13.54
N PRO A 526 -13.82 -2.25 -12.95
CA PRO A 526 -14.15 -2.74 -11.60
C PRO A 526 -13.23 -2.16 -10.50
N MET A 527 -13.80 -1.51 -9.48
CA MET A 527 -13.09 -1.07 -8.28
C MET A 527 -14.05 -0.78 -7.10
N GLY A 528 -13.51 -0.69 -5.88
CA GLY A 528 -14.30 -0.38 -4.68
C GLY A 528 -15.18 -1.55 -4.21
N PHE A 529 -16.05 -1.28 -3.23
CA PHE A 529 -16.89 -2.31 -2.59
C PHE A 529 -18.28 -2.48 -3.21
N TYR A 530 -18.72 -1.52 -4.03
CA TYR A 530 -20.11 -1.41 -4.46
C TYR A 530 -20.27 -1.65 -5.96
N ALA A 531 -21.31 -2.39 -6.31
CA ALA A 531 -21.64 -2.67 -7.71
C ALA A 531 -22.17 -1.40 -8.41
N PRO A 532 -22.07 -1.30 -9.75
CA PRO A 532 -22.58 -0.16 -10.53
C PRO A 532 -24.02 0.26 -10.19
N ALA A 533 -24.92 -0.70 -9.94
CA ALA A 533 -26.30 -0.42 -9.57
C ALA A 533 -26.44 0.34 -8.24
N GLN A 534 -25.55 0.08 -7.28
CA GLN A 534 -25.54 0.77 -5.99
C GLN A 534 -24.98 2.20 -6.14
N ILE A 535 -23.95 2.37 -6.98
CA ILE A 535 -23.39 3.69 -7.32
C ILE A 535 -24.45 4.56 -8.01
N VAL A 536 -25.19 4.00 -8.97
CA VAL A 536 -26.30 4.69 -9.66
C VAL A 536 -27.40 5.10 -8.68
N ARG A 537 -27.74 4.23 -7.72
CA ARG A 537 -28.73 4.54 -6.69
C ARG A 537 -28.26 5.67 -5.78
N ASP A 538 -27.02 5.61 -5.31
CA ASP A 538 -26.41 6.65 -4.48
C ASP A 538 -26.44 8.01 -5.17
N ALA A 539 -26.09 8.06 -6.46
CA ALA A 539 -26.17 9.29 -7.25
C ALA A 539 -27.61 9.84 -7.34
N ARG A 540 -28.62 8.97 -7.52
CA ARG A 540 -30.04 9.39 -7.48
C ARG A 540 -30.46 9.93 -6.12
N ASP A 541 -29.97 9.31 -5.04
CA ASP A 541 -30.22 9.78 -3.67
C ASP A 541 -29.55 11.15 -3.43
N HIS A 542 -28.51 11.49 -4.21
CA HIS A 542 -27.89 12.83 -4.30
C HIS A 542 -28.57 13.76 -5.31
N ALA A 543 -29.74 13.40 -5.84
CA ALA A 543 -30.49 14.13 -6.86
C ALA A 543 -29.72 14.34 -8.18
N VAL A 544 -28.91 13.35 -8.58
CA VAL A 544 -28.34 13.28 -9.94
C VAL A 544 -29.34 12.58 -10.86
N GLU A 545 -29.66 13.22 -11.98
CA GLU A 545 -30.46 12.59 -13.03
C GLU A 545 -29.62 11.50 -13.72
N ILE A 546 -30.12 10.26 -13.74
CA ILE A 546 -29.44 9.14 -14.40
C ILE A 546 -30.22 8.75 -15.65
N ARG A 547 -29.61 8.96 -16.81
CA ARG A 547 -30.18 8.58 -18.10
C ARG A 547 -29.67 7.19 -18.51
N PRO A 548 -30.57 6.27 -18.93
CA PRO A 548 -30.19 4.90 -19.24
C PRO A 548 -29.27 4.81 -20.47
N VAL A 549 -28.68 3.64 -20.68
CA VAL A 549 -27.95 3.36 -21.91
C VAL A 549 -28.88 3.55 -23.11
N CYS A 550 -28.41 4.26 -24.13
CA CYS A 550 -29.17 4.57 -25.34
C CYS A 550 -28.29 4.35 -26.56
N ALA A 551 -28.72 3.51 -27.50
CA ALA A 551 -27.96 3.24 -28.73
C ALA A 551 -27.67 4.51 -29.55
N ASN A 552 -28.60 5.48 -29.52
CA ASN A 552 -28.50 6.73 -30.27
C ASN A 552 -27.69 7.82 -29.56
N ALA A 553 -27.35 7.68 -28.28
CA ALA A 553 -26.70 8.77 -27.52
C ALA A 553 -25.45 8.31 -26.77
N SER A 554 -25.50 7.16 -26.09
CA SER A 554 -24.39 6.67 -25.26
C SER A 554 -23.10 6.48 -26.05
N ARG A 555 -21.99 6.84 -25.42
CA ARG A 555 -20.63 6.47 -25.81
C ARG A 555 -20.21 5.18 -25.09
N TRP A 556 -18.95 4.76 -25.24
CA TRP A 556 -18.40 3.66 -24.45
C TRP A 556 -18.47 3.97 -22.95
N ASP A 557 -17.88 5.09 -22.56
CA ASP A 557 -17.90 5.60 -21.19
C ASP A 557 -19.21 6.35 -20.87
N CYS A 558 -19.52 6.42 -19.58
CA CYS A 558 -20.57 7.28 -19.07
C CYS A 558 -20.19 8.75 -19.31
N THR A 559 -21.14 9.55 -19.80
CA THR A 559 -20.93 10.97 -20.14
C THR A 559 -21.84 11.87 -19.31
N LEU A 560 -21.50 13.16 -19.25
CA LEU A 560 -22.34 14.18 -18.64
C LEU A 560 -23.13 14.91 -19.73
N GLU A 561 -24.45 15.00 -19.56
CA GLU A 561 -25.36 15.70 -20.47
C GLU A 561 -26.01 16.88 -19.75
N PRO A 562 -26.16 18.06 -20.39
CA PRO A 562 -26.83 19.20 -19.78
C PRO A 562 -28.26 18.88 -19.30
N THR A 563 -28.66 19.56 -18.23
CA THR A 563 -30.03 19.54 -17.69
C THR A 563 -30.58 20.95 -17.62
N ASP A 564 -31.84 21.09 -17.17
CA ASP A 564 -32.44 22.39 -16.92
C ASP A 564 -31.85 23.11 -15.68
N ASP A 565 -30.98 22.44 -14.92
CA ASP A 565 -30.21 23.01 -13.81
C ASP A 565 -28.77 23.31 -14.27
N ASP A 566 -28.43 24.60 -14.40
CA ASP A 566 -27.11 25.07 -14.84
C ASP A 566 -25.95 24.56 -13.96
N GLY A 567 -26.21 24.11 -12.72
CA GLY A 567 -25.20 23.58 -11.81
C GLY A 567 -24.97 22.07 -11.89
N ARG A 568 -25.85 21.32 -12.58
CA ARG A 568 -25.89 19.86 -12.55
C ARG A 568 -26.05 19.24 -13.93
N PHE A 569 -25.29 18.17 -14.16
CA PHE A 569 -25.41 17.36 -15.36
C PHE A 569 -26.12 16.05 -15.06
N ALA A 570 -26.83 15.54 -16.06
CA ALA A 570 -27.34 14.18 -16.05
C ALA A 570 -26.22 13.22 -16.42
N VAL A 571 -26.12 12.10 -15.72
CA VAL A 571 -25.18 11.04 -16.06
C VAL A 571 -25.84 10.10 -17.05
N ARG A 572 -25.35 10.10 -18.29
CA ARG A 572 -25.70 9.09 -19.30
C ARG A 572 -24.89 7.84 -19.06
N LEU A 573 -25.56 6.72 -18.84
CA LEU A 573 -24.87 5.43 -18.74
C LEU A 573 -24.20 5.06 -20.08
N GLY A 574 -22.92 4.73 -20.01
CA GLY A 574 -22.12 4.28 -21.14
C GLY A 574 -22.41 2.84 -21.55
N LEU A 575 -22.11 2.50 -22.80
CA LEU A 575 -22.26 1.16 -23.36
C LEU A 575 -21.43 0.11 -22.59
N ARG A 576 -20.35 0.53 -21.90
CA ARG A 576 -19.53 -0.33 -21.02
C ARG A 576 -20.30 -0.95 -19.86
N MET A 577 -21.45 -0.39 -19.49
CA MET A 577 -22.30 -0.92 -18.43
C MET A 577 -23.17 -2.10 -18.91
N VAL A 578 -23.23 -2.36 -20.21
CA VAL A 578 -23.99 -3.47 -20.79
C VAL A 578 -23.20 -4.77 -20.66
N LYS A 579 -23.70 -5.68 -19.82
CA LYS A 579 -23.07 -6.99 -19.62
C LYS A 579 -22.99 -7.76 -20.95
N GLY A 580 -21.78 -8.20 -21.31
CA GLY A 580 -21.53 -8.99 -22.52
C GLY A 580 -21.27 -8.17 -23.79
N LEU A 581 -21.33 -6.83 -23.73
CA LEU A 581 -20.98 -5.97 -24.85
C LEU A 581 -19.48 -5.64 -24.83
N ALA A 582 -18.74 -6.11 -25.83
CA ALA A 582 -17.33 -5.78 -26.00
C ALA A 582 -17.14 -4.36 -26.56
N ASN A 583 -16.05 -3.69 -26.17
CA ASN A 583 -15.73 -2.33 -26.62
C ASN A 583 -15.70 -2.22 -28.15
N VAL A 584 -15.12 -3.21 -28.84
CA VAL A 584 -15.03 -3.22 -30.31
C VAL A 584 -16.42 -3.17 -30.97
N HIS A 585 -17.42 -3.85 -30.41
CA HIS A 585 -18.79 -3.81 -30.92
C HIS A 585 -19.50 -2.50 -30.58
N ALA A 586 -19.28 -1.96 -29.37
CA ALA A 586 -19.79 -0.65 -28.99
C ALA A 586 -19.22 0.46 -29.88
N ALA A 587 -17.92 0.38 -30.21
CA ALA A 587 -17.26 1.29 -31.14
C ALA A 587 -17.88 1.23 -32.55
N ALA A 588 -18.25 0.03 -33.04
CA ALA A 588 -18.96 -0.11 -34.32
C ALA A 588 -20.34 0.56 -34.31
N ILE A 589 -21.10 0.45 -33.21
CA ILE A 589 -22.39 1.16 -33.04
C ILE A 589 -22.18 2.67 -33.10
N VAL A 590 -21.19 3.17 -32.36
CA VAL A 590 -20.86 4.60 -32.35
C VAL A 590 -20.41 5.10 -33.72
N ALA A 591 -19.54 4.34 -34.41
CA ALA A 591 -19.08 4.69 -35.75
C ALA A 591 -20.22 4.69 -36.78
N ALA A 592 -21.17 3.76 -36.69
CA ALA A 592 -22.34 3.71 -37.56
C ALA A 592 -23.30 4.90 -37.37
N ARG A 593 -23.23 5.59 -36.22
CA ARG A 593 -24.02 6.80 -35.95
C ARG A 593 -23.52 8.04 -36.72
N ALA A 594 -22.30 8.00 -37.25
CA ALA A 594 -21.60 9.12 -37.91
C ALA A 594 -21.35 10.32 -36.99
N ASP A 595 -21.07 10.05 -35.71
CA ASP A 595 -20.81 11.02 -34.65
C ASP A 595 -19.33 11.20 -34.32
#